data_AF-A0A533WZ28-F1
#
_entry.id   AF-A0A533WZ28-F1
#
_cell.length_a   1.000
_cell.length_b   1.000
_cell.length_c   1.000
_cell.angle_alpha   90.00
_cell.angle_beta   90.00
_cell.angle_gamma   90.00
#
_symmetry.space_group_name_H-M   'P 1'
#
loop_
_entity.id
_entity.type
_entity.pdbx_description
1 polymer ?
#
loop_
_entity_poly.entity_id
_entity_poly.type
_entity_poly.pdbx_seq_one_letter_code
_entity_poly.pdbx_strand_id
1 'polypeptide(L)'
;YTRTFEVITETQGLPKYNEIDPTPIIAFVWPLFYGLMFADLGHGLLLFGLGMLLRHRGNGSIRTWGTLIAASGAAASIAGLGTGEMFGFHL
;
A
#
# COMPACT_ATOMS: atom_id res chain seq x y z
N TYR A 1 1.15 -11.79 1.56
CA TYR A 1 1.51 -10.38 1.29
C TYR A 1 1.64 -10.18 -0.22
N THR A 2 2.51 -10.90 -0.91
CA THR A 2 2.64 -10.80 -2.39
C THR A 2 1.34 -11.11 -3.14
N ARG A 3 0.62 -12.19 -2.81
CA ARG A 3 -0.70 -12.51 -3.44
C ARG A 3 -1.77 -11.41 -3.32
N THR A 4 -1.62 -10.51 -2.37
CA THR A 4 -2.51 -9.36 -2.20
C THR A 4 -2.33 -8.34 -3.32
N PHE A 5 -1.12 -8.25 -3.90
CA PHE A 5 -0.82 -7.37 -5.02
C PHE A 5 -1.12 -8.01 -6.37
N GLU A 6 -1.53 -9.28 -6.41
CA GLU A 6 -1.97 -9.96 -7.65
C GLU A 6 -3.15 -9.20 -8.28
N VAL A 7 -4.07 -8.68 -7.47
CA VAL A 7 -5.21 -7.88 -7.98
C VAL A 7 -4.75 -6.65 -8.77
N ILE A 8 -3.61 -6.04 -8.41
CA ILE A 8 -3.06 -4.91 -9.17
C ILE A 8 -2.41 -5.42 -10.46
N THR A 9 -1.58 -6.46 -10.39
CA THR A 9 -0.89 -6.98 -11.58
C THR A 9 -1.84 -7.62 -12.59
N GLU A 10 -2.88 -8.33 -12.13
CA GLU A 10 -3.93 -8.91 -12.99
C GLU A 10 -4.70 -7.85 -13.76
N THR A 11 -4.91 -6.65 -13.19
CA THR A 11 -5.56 -5.54 -13.93
C THR A 11 -4.70 -5.01 -15.07
N GLN A 12 -3.38 -5.19 -15.01
CA GLN A 12 -2.45 -4.80 -16.07
C GLN A 12 -2.28 -5.88 -17.13
N GLY A 13 -2.81 -7.08 -16.89
CA GLY A 13 -2.71 -8.24 -17.77
C GLY A 13 -2.14 -9.47 -17.06
N LEU A 14 -2.60 -10.64 -17.45
CA LEU A 14 -2.12 -11.91 -16.90
C LEU A 14 -0.73 -12.25 -17.46
N PRO A 15 0.22 -12.69 -16.61
CA PRO A 15 1.52 -13.15 -17.08
C PRO A 15 1.37 -14.42 -17.92
N LYS A 16 2.20 -14.59 -18.96
CA LYS A 16 2.23 -15.85 -19.71
C LYS A 16 2.87 -16.94 -18.85
N TYR A 17 2.53 -18.20 -19.13
CA TYR A 17 3.02 -19.38 -18.39
C TYR A 17 4.56 -19.48 -18.25
N ASN A 18 5.32 -18.84 -19.13
CA ASN A 18 6.79 -18.85 -19.15
C ASN A 18 7.42 -17.50 -18.74
N GLU A 19 6.63 -16.56 -18.23
CA GLU A 19 7.10 -15.25 -17.79
C GLU A 19 7.23 -15.19 -16.27
N ILE A 20 8.21 -14.40 -15.80
CA ILE A 20 8.43 -14.16 -14.38
C ILE A 20 7.28 -13.32 -13.84
N ASP A 21 6.66 -13.77 -12.76
CA ASP A 21 5.59 -13.05 -12.08
C ASP A 21 6.12 -11.71 -11.51
N PRO A 22 5.60 -10.55 -11.97
CA PRO A 22 6.02 -9.24 -11.47
C PRO A 22 5.43 -8.90 -10.09
N THR A 23 4.43 -9.64 -9.60
CA THR A 23 3.72 -9.34 -8.35
C THR A 23 4.63 -9.11 -7.15
N PRO A 24 5.68 -9.92 -6.88
CA PRO A 24 6.55 -9.69 -5.73
C PRO A 24 7.26 -8.35 -5.80
N ILE A 25 7.72 -7.95 -6.99
CA ILE A 25 8.40 -6.66 -7.20
C ILE A 25 7.42 -5.51 -6.93
N ILE A 26 6.22 -5.59 -7.52
CA ILE A 26 5.18 -4.59 -7.32
C ILE A 26 4.77 -4.48 -5.85
N ALA A 27 4.71 -5.59 -5.12
CA ALA A 27 4.34 -5.59 -3.69
C ALA A 27 5.27 -4.77 -2.79
N PHE A 28 6.54 -4.58 -3.19
CA PHE A 28 7.50 -3.74 -2.48
C PHE A 28 7.62 -2.34 -3.08
N VAL A 29 7.67 -2.24 -4.40
CA VAL A 29 7.81 -0.98 -5.12
C VAL A 29 6.59 -0.08 -4.89
N TRP A 30 5.39 -0.65 -4.93
CA TRP A 30 4.15 0.13 -4.83
C TRP A 30 4.02 0.90 -3.51
N PRO A 31 4.13 0.28 -2.31
CA PRO A 31 4.08 1.03 -1.07
C PRO A 31 5.23 2.04 -0.94
N LEU A 32 6.43 1.70 -1.42
CA LEU A 32 7.60 2.57 -1.35
C LEU A 32 7.39 3.87 -2.14
N PHE A 33 6.97 3.77 -3.40
CA PHE A 33 6.68 4.94 -4.24
C PHE A 33 5.49 5.74 -3.69
N TYR A 34 4.44 5.07 -3.24
CA TYR A 34 3.31 5.74 -2.60
C TYR A 34 3.75 6.55 -1.37
N GLY A 35 4.57 5.95 -0.52
CA GLY A 35 5.10 6.61 0.67
C GLY A 35 5.91 7.84 0.34
N LEU A 36 6.78 7.76 -0.68
CA LEU A 36 7.56 8.92 -1.16
C LEU A 36 6.70 10.02 -1.77
N MET A 37 5.62 9.69 -2.49
CA MET A 37 4.75 10.67 -3.14
C MET A 37 3.83 11.39 -2.16
N PHE A 38 3.38 10.71 -1.10
CA PHE A 38 2.37 11.22 -0.17
C PHE A 38 2.93 11.66 1.18
N ALA A 39 4.10 11.14 1.58
CA ALA A 39 4.96 11.49 2.72
C ALA A 39 4.36 12.39 3.81
N ASP A 40 3.30 11.93 4.49
CA ASP A 40 2.66 12.63 5.60
C ASP A 40 2.36 11.64 6.74
N LEU A 41 2.83 11.98 7.94
CA LEU A 41 2.66 11.15 9.13
C LEU A 41 1.19 10.91 9.47
N GLY A 42 0.41 12.00 9.54
CA GLY A 42 -0.96 12.00 10.02
C GLY A 42 -1.90 11.32 9.04
N HIS A 43 -1.83 11.73 7.77
CA HIS A 43 -2.65 11.11 6.73
C HIS A 43 -2.24 9.66 6.46
N GLY A 44 -0.93 9.34 6.54
CA GLY A 44 -0.44 7.97 6.45
C GLY A 44 -0.99 7.06 7.55
N LEU A 45 -1.06 7.55 8.80
CA LEU A 45 -1.56 6.78 9.94
C LEU A 45 -3.06 6.53 9.82
N LEU A 46 -3.81 7.52 9.35
CA LEU A 46 -5.24 7.37 9.05
C LEU A 46 -5.48 6.32 7.97
N LEU A 47 -4.71 6.37 6.88
CA LEU A 47 -4.77 5.37 5.80
C LEU A 47 -4.40 3.98 6.32
N PHE A 48 -3.36 3.86 7.15
CA PHE A 48 -2.97 2.59 7.76
C PHE A 48 -4.08 2.02 8.64
N GLY A 49 -4.68 2.86 9.49
CA GLY A 49 -5.80 2.47 10.36
C GLY A 49 -7.02 2.03 9.57
N LEU A 50 -7.40 2.77 8.52
CA LEU A 50 -8.49 2.42 7.62
C LEU A 50 -8.22 1.11 6.89
N GLY A 51 -7.00 0.92 6.38
CA GLY A 51 -6.57 -0.31 5.72
C GLY A 51 -6.63 -1.53 6.65
N MET A 52 -6.19 -1.40 7.91
CA MET A 52 -6.32 -2.46 8.90
C MET A 52 -7.77 -2.76 9.27
N LEU A 53 -8.62 -1.73 9.41
CA LEU A 53 -10.04 -1.91 9.66
C LEU A 53 -10.71 -2.67 8.51
N LEU A 54 -10.46 -2.26 7.26
CA LEU A 54 -10.95 -2.95 6.06
C LEU A 54 -10.40 -4.38 5.96
N ARG A 55 -9.16 -4.63 6.36
CA ARG A 55 -8.60 -5.98 6.43
C ARG A 55 -9.29 -6.86 7.48
N HIS A 56 -9.75 -6.28 8.59
CA HIS A 56 -10.39 -7.02 9.68
C HIS A 56 -11.90 -7.20 9.47
N ARG A 57 -12.58 -6.22 8.88
CA ARG A 57 -14.04 -6.24 8.62
C ARG A 57 -14.39 -6.75 7.23
N GLY A 58 -13.40 -6.84 6.35
CA GLY A 58 -13.56 -7.18 4.97
C GLY A 58 -13.58 -8.67 4.65
N ASN A 59 -14.43 -9.06 3.69
CA ASN A 59 -14.47 -10.41 3.16
C ASN A 59 -13.94 -10.46 1.71
N GLY A 60 -13.16 -11.50 1.36
CA GLY A 60 -12.61 -11.70 0.02
C GLY A 60 -11.77 -10.54 -0.51
N SER A 61 -12.14 -10.00 -1.67
CA SER A 61 -11.43 -8.92 -2.38
C SER A 61 -11.22 -7.65 -1.53
N ILE A 62 -12.19 -7.28 -0.69
CA ILE A 62 -12.08 -6.05 0.12
C ILE A 62 -10.96 -6.15 1.18
N ARG A 63 -10.63 -7.37 1.63
CA ARG A 63 -9.50 -7.63 2.55
C ARG A 63 -8.16 -7.47 1.83
N THR A 64 -8.12 -7.81 0.55
CA THR A 64 -6.98 -7.62 -0.35
C THR A 64 -6.70 -6.13 -0.53
N TRP A 65 -7.73 -5.35 -0.90
CA TRP A 65 -7.66 -3.89 -0.97
C TRP A 65 -7.29 -3.24 0.37
N GLY A 66 -7.86 -3.70 1.49
CA GLY A 66 -7.50 -3.22 2.81
C GLY A 66 -6.02 -3.43 3.15
N THR A 67 -5.44 -4.55 2.72
CA THR A 67 -4.01 -4.83 2.94
C THR A 67 -3.11 -3.95 2.05
N LEU A 68 -3.54 -3.63 0.82
CA LEU A 68 -2.85 -2.65 -0.05
C LEU A 68 -2.83 -1.26 0.59
N ILE A 69 -3.99 -0.79 1.04
CA ILE A 69 -4.15 0.51 1.71
C ILE A 69 -3.34 0.56 3.02
N ALA A 70 -3.31 -0.54 3.78
CA ALA A 70 -2.50 -0.62 4.99
C ALA A 70 -1.00 -0.53 4.65
N ALA A 71 -0.53 -1.28 3.66
CA ALA A 71 0.87 -1.23 3.26
C ALA A 71 1.29 0.17 2.79
N SER A 72 0.45 0.83 1.99
CA SER A 72 0.69 2.17 1.49
C SER A 72 0.63 3.23 2.59
N GLY A 73 -0.33 3.13 3.51
CA GLY A 73 -0.44 4.02 4.68
C GLY A 73 0.76 3.90 5.62
N ALA A 74 1.22 2.67 5.90
CA ALA A 74 2.42 2.45 6.70
C ALA A 74 3.67 3.08 6.06
N ALA A 75 3.84 2.92 4.75
CA ALA A 75 4.95 3.52 4.03
C ALA A 75 4.87 5.05 4.01
N ALA A 76 3.68 5.63 3.83
CA ALA A 76 3.46 7.08 3.90
C ALA A 76 3.75 7.65 5.29
N SER A 77 3.36 6.95 6.37
CA SER A 77 3.72 7.36 7.73
C SER A 77 5.23 7.34 7.97
N ILE A 78 5.93 6.29 7.51
CA ILE A 78 7.39 6.19 7.65
C ILE A 78 8.10 7.31 6.86
N ALA A 79 7.65 7.57 5.63
CA ALA A 79 8.18 8.67 4.82
C ALA A 79 7.87 10.04 5.44
N GLY A 80 6.66 10.22 5.98
CA GLY A 80 6.23 11.42 6.70
C GLY A 80 7.02 11.70 7.97
N LEU A 81 7.46 10.66 8.70
CA LEU A 81 8.44 10.82 9.79
C LEU A 81 9.77 11.36 9.28
N GLY A 82 10.19 10.97 8.08
CA GLY A 82 11.43 11.44 7.46
C GLY A 82 11.36 12.88 6.96
N THR A 83 10.19 13.33 6.49
CA THR A 83 9.96 14.71 6.04
C THR A 83 9.63 15.66 7.19
N GLY A 84 9.16 15.14 8.32
CA GLY A 84 8.72 15.95 9.46
C GLY A 84 7.37 16.64 9.22
N GLU A 85 6.55 16.12 8.30
CA GLU A 85 5.22 16.66 8.00
C GLU A 85 4.11 15.83 8.66
N MET A 86 3.20 16.50 9.37
CA MET A 86 2.04 15.91 10.00
C MET A 86 0.78 16.72 9.67
N PHE A 87 -0.17 16.11 8.95
CA PHE A 87 -1.39 16.78 8.48
C PHE A 87 -1.14 18.02 7.61
N GLY A 88 -0.03 18.03 6.86
CA GLY A 88 0.44 19.19 6.11
C GLY A 88 1.00 20.33 6.97
N PHE A 89 1.16 20.13 8.28
CA PHE A 89 1.92 21.03 9.14
C PHE A 89 3.35 20.52 9.31
N HIS A 90 4.34 21.40 9.16
CA HIS A 90 5.72 21.09 9.50
C HIS A 90 5.87 21.02 11.02
N LEU A 91 6.50 19.95 11.51
CA LEU A 91 6.80 19.74 12.93
C LEU A 91 8.07 20.49 13.37
#